data_AF-A0A9P4GVJ3-F1
#
_entry.id   AF-A0A9P4GVJ3-F1
#
_cell.length_a   1.000
_cell.length_b   1.000
_cell.length_c   1.000
_cell.angle_alpha   90.00
_cell.angle_beta   90.00
_cell.angle_gamma   90.00
#
_symmetry.space_group_name_H-M   'P 1'
#
loop_
_entity.id
_entity.type
_entity.pdbx_description
1 polymer ?
#
loop_
_entity_poly.entity_id
_entity_poly.type
_entity_poly.pdbx_seq_one_letter_code
_entity_poly.pdbx_strand_id
1 'polypeptide(L)'
;VTYKSPEQKAALCAVVQGLSPLIVILPTGGGKTLLPVAAAVLDNAAPQESGRPSVTILVVPFRAFIKDMLVRLHYAGVKAVEWQAGAEGDCQNRRTPASIVLVSADYVG
;
A
#
# COMPACT_ATOMS: atom_id res chain seq x y z
N VAL A 1 -6.34 -20.55 -0.54
CA VAL A 1 -6.34 -19.20 0.06
C VAL A 1 -7.46 -19.13 1.08
N THR A 2 -7.17 -18.78 2.33
CA THR A 2 -8.18 -18.66 3.39
C THR A 2 -8.42 -17.18 3.68
N TYR A 3 -9.68 -16.75 3.63
CA TYR A 3 -10.10 -15.38 3.98
C TYR A 3 -10.53 -15.33 5.44
N LYS A 4 -10.33 -14.20 6.11
CA LYS A 4 -10.78 -13.98 7.49
C LYS A 4 -12.31 -13.86 7.59
N SER A 5 -12.96 -13.37 6.54
CA SER A 5 -14.42 -13.29 6.46
C SER A 5 -14.90 -13.20 5.00
N PRO A 6 -16.20 -13.45 4.74
CA PRO A 6 -16.81 -13.22 3.43
C PRO A 6 -16.67 -11.77 2.94
N GLU A 7 -16.78 -10.80 3.85
CA GLU A 7 -16.66 -9.37 3.55
C GLU A 7 -15.24 -9.01 3.14
N GLN A 8 -14.23 -9.60 3.79
CA GLN A 8 -12.83 -9.42 3.37
C GLN A 8 -12.61 -9.95 1.94
N LYS A 9 -13.19 -11.11 1.61
CA LYS A 9 -13.14 -11.68 0.25
C LYS A 9 -13.81 -10.75 -0.75
N ALA A 10 -15.02 -10.28 -0.46
CA ALA A 10 -15.76 -9.37 -1.34
C ALA A 10 -14.97 -8.06 -1.58
N ALA A 11 -14.41 -7.48 -0.53
CA ALA A 11 -13.57 -6.29 -0.63
C ALA A 11 -12.31 -6.53 -1.48
N LEU A 12 -11.64 -7.68 -1.33
CA LEU A 12 -10.47 -8.01 -2.14
C LEU A 12 -10.83 -8.19 -3.61
N CYS A 13 -11.95 -8.84 -3.92
CA CYS A 13 -12.44 -8.96 -5.30
C CYS A 13 -12.73 -7.59 -5.93
N ALA A 14 -13.34 -6.67 -5.18
CA ALA A 14 -13.58 -5.30 -5.64
C ALA A 14 -12.27 -4.54 -5.95
N VAL A 15 -11.23 -4.72 -5.11
CA VAL A 15 -9.90 -4.16 -5.36
C VAL A 15 -9.27 -4.74 -6.63
N VAL A 16 -9.31 -6.08 -6.80
CA VAL A 16 -8.75 -6.75 -7.99
C VAL A 16 -9.45 -6.32 -9.28
N GLN A 17 -10.75 -6.03 -9.21
CA GLN A 17 -11.53 -5.52 -10.34
C GLN A 17 -11.30 -4.03 -10.62
N GLY A 18 -10.48 -3.34 -9.82
CA GLY A 18 -10.21 -1.92 -9.98
C GLY A 18 -11.41 -1.02 -9.66
N LEU A 19 -12.36 -1.48 -8.85
CA LEU A 19 -13.52 -0.66 -8.49
C LEU A 19 -13.08 0.56 -7.68
N SER A 20 -13.42 1.75 -8.18
CA SER A 20 -13.08 3.02 -7.56
C SER A 20 -14.21 4.05 -7.80
N PRO A 21 -14.67 4.79 -6.78
CA PRO A 21 -14.24 4.72 -5.38
C PRO A 21 -14.77 3.49 -4.64
N LEU A 22 -14.00 2.98 -3.66
CA LEU A 22 -14.39 1.83 -2.83
C LEU A 22 -14.26 2.18 -1.34
N ILE A 23 -15.34 1.98 -0.58
CA ILE A 23 -15.37 2.11 0.88
C ILE A 23 -15.50 0.73 1.50
N VAL A 24 -14.56 0.36 2.38
CA VAL A 24 -14.54 -0.95 3.04
C VAL A 24 -14.58 -0.78 4.55
N ILE A 25 -15.59 -1.37 5.19
CA ILE A 25 -15.76 -1.37 6.63
C ILE A 25 -15.54 -2.79 7.13
N LEU A 26 -14.45 -3.00 7.89
CA LEU A 26 -14.15 -4.26 8.58
C LEU A 26 -13.70 -3.94 10.01
N PRO A 27 -13.85 -4.86 10.98
CA PRO A 27 -13.34 -4.66 12.34
C PRO A 27 -11.81 -4.63 12.38
N THR A 28 -11.23 -4.08 13.46
CA THR A 28 -9.79 -4.22 13.74
C THR A 28 -9.40 -5.70 13.73
N GLY A 29 -8.27 -6.04 13.10
CA GLY A 29 -7.88 -7.44 12.88
C GLY A 29 -8.61 -8.15 11.72
N GLY A 30 -9.67 -7.56 11.16
CA GLY A 30 -10.45 -8.09 10.03
C GLY A 30 -9.72 -8.16 8.67
N GLY A 31 -8.42 -7.81 8.65
CA GLY A 31 -7.58 -8.01 7.46
C GLY A 31 -7.63 -6.88 6.42
N LYS A 32 -8.03 -5.66 6.83
CA LYS A 32 -8.06 -4.46 5.98
C LYS A 32 -6.74 -4.16 5.29
N THR A 33 -5.61 -4.32 5.99
CA THR A 33 -4.27 -4.03 5.47
C THR A 33 -3.91 -4.84 4.23
N LEU A 34 -4.51 -6.03 4.04
CA LEU A 34 -4.26 -6.85 2.84
C LEU A 34 -4.77 -6.16 1.57
N LEU A 35 -5.85 -5.38 1.65
CA LEU A 35 -6.52 -4.77 0.51
C LEU A 35 -5.63 -3.79 -0.25
N PRO A 36 -5.03 -2.75 0.37
CA PRO A 36 -4.12 -1.84 -0.35
C PRO A 36 -2.82 -2.53 -0.78
N VAL A 37 -2.37 -3.56 -0.06
CA VAL A 37 -1.17 -4.33 -0.47
C VAL A 37 -1.45 -5.16 -1.71
N ALA A 38 -2.63 -5.78 -1.80
CA ALA A 38 -3.04 -6.52 -2.98
C ALA A 38 -3.17 -5.61 -4.21
N ALA A 39 -3.74 -4.41 -4.05
CA ALA A 39 -3.76 -3.41 -5.12
C ALA A 39 -2.35 -3.12 -5.65
N ALA A 40 -1.41 -2.83 -4.74
CA ALA A 40 -0.02 -2.53 -5.10
C ALA A 40 0.70 -3.65 -5.83
N VAL A 41 0.46 -4.91 -5.45
CA VAL A 41 1.13 -6.07 -6.06
C VAL A 41 0.52 -6.42 -7.41
N LEU A 42 -0.82 -6.37 -7.53
CA LEU A 42 -1.53 -6.76 -8.75
C LEU A 42 -1.32 -5.75 -9.88
N ASP A 43 -1.33 -4.45 -9.58
CA ASP A 43 -1.10 -3.41 -10.59
C ASP A 43 0.32 -3.44 -11.18
N ASN A 44 1.28 -4.03 -10.46
CA ASN A 44 2.64 -4.25 -10.92
C ASN A 44 2.79 -5.55 -11.74
N ALA A 45 1.85 -6.49 -11.62
CA ALA A 45 1.86 -7.77 -12.32
C ALA A 45 1.05 -7.75 -13.63
N ALA A 46 0.11 -6.81 -13.77
CA ALA A 46 -0.70 -6.66 -14.97
C ALA A 46 0.14 -6.07 -16.14
N PRO A 47 -0.05 -6.55 -17.39
CA PRO A 47 0.55 -5.92 -18.57
C PRO A 47 -0.04 -4.50 -18.72
N GLN A 48 0.73 -3.49 -18.33
CA GLN A 48 0.34 -2.09 -18.49
C GLN A 48 0.66 -1.64 -19.91
N GLU A 49 -0.30 -1.05 -20.61
CA GLU A 49 -0.13 -0.49 -21.96
C GLU A 49 1.00 0.55 -22.05
N SER A 50 1.36 1.15 -20.92
CA SER A 50 2.35 2.23 -20.82
C SER A 50 3.72 1.80 -20.26
N GLY A 51 3.90 0.52 -19.90
CA GLY A 51 5.18 -0.01 -19.38
C GLY A 51 5.69 0.63 -18.08
N ARG A 52 4.88 1.47 -17.43
CA ARG A 52 5.24 2.14 -16.17
C ARG A 52 4.79 1.31 -14.97
N PRO A 53 5.65 1.13 -13.95
CA PRO A 53 5.27 0.45 -12.71
C PRO A 53 4.21 1.28 -11.97
N SER A 54 3.19 0.60 -11.44
CA SER A 54 2.14 1.24 -10.63
C SER A 54 2.63 1.42 -9.19
N VAL A 55 2.31 2.58 -8.62
CA VAL A 55 2.66 2.94 -7.26
C VAL A 55 1.38 3.16 -6.46
N THR A 56 1.21 2.44 -5.36
CA THR A 56 0.12 2.68 -4.41
C THR A 56 0.58 3.64 -3.31
N ILE A 57 -0.10 4.78 -3.18
CA ILE A 57 0.08 5.71 -2.07
C ILE A 57 -0.84 5.28 -0.92
N LEU A 58 -0.25 4.86 0.20
CA LEU A 58 -0.97 4.44 1.39
C LEU A 58 -0.87 5.50 2.48
N VAL A 59 -1.94 6.27 2.64
CA VAL A 59 -2.07 7.26 3.70
C VAL A 59 -2.50 6.58 5.00
N VAL A 60 -1.75 6.80 6.07
CA VAL A 60 -1.98 6.21 7.40
C VAL A 60 -2.10 7.30 8.47
N PRO A 61 -2.83 7.05 9.57
CA PRO A 61 -3.13 8.11 10.53
C PRO A 61 -1.91 8.62 11.31
N PHE A 62 -0.94 7.76 11.66
CA PHE A 62 0.19 8.13 12.52
C PHE A 62 1.53 7.56 12.05
N ARG A 63 2.64 8.30 12.22
CA ARG A 63 4.00 7.82 11.87
C ARG A 63 4.41 6.52 12.58
N ALA A 64 3.98 6.31 13.82
CA ALA A 64 4.29 5.09 14.56
C ALA A 64 3.79 3.82 13.82
N PHE A 65 2.67 3.93 13.10
CA PHE A 65 2.11 2.84 12.31
C PHE A 65 2.91 2.56 11.03
N ILE A 66 3.60 3.57 10.46
CA ILE A 66 4.44 3.40 9.27
C ILE A 66 5.59 2.43 9.55
N LYS A 67 6.26 2.57 10.69
CA LYS A 67 7.41 1.73 11.04
C LYS A 67 7.03 0.24 11.12
N ASP A 68 5.95 -0.08 11.82
CA ASP A 68 5.42 -1.46 11.86
C ASP A 68 5.07 -1.97 10.46
N MET A 69 4.43 -1.13 9.65
CA MET A 69 4.02 -1.54 8.31
C MET A 69 5.21 -1.78 7.38
N LEU A 70 6.25 -0.93 7.41
CA LEU A 70 7.46 -1.13 6.62
C LEU A 70 8.14 -2.47 6.93
N VAL A 71 8.25 -2.82 8.21
CA VAL A 71 8.80 -4.10 8.65
C VAL A 71 7.99 -5.27 8.08
N ARG A 72 6.65 -5.20 8.20
CA ARG A 72 5.76 -6.26 7.69
C ARG A 72 5.79 -6.40 6.17
N LEU A 73 5.87 -5.29 5.44
CA LEU A 73 5.97 -5.26 3.98
C LEU A 73 7.32 -5.81 3.51
N HIS A 74 8.41 -5.47 4.21
CA HIS A 74 9.73 -6.03 3.96
C HIS A 74 9.75 -7.55 4.11
N TYR A 75 9.18 -8.09 5.20
CA TYR A 75 9.05 -9.54 5.41
C TYR A 75 8.14 -10.21 4.36
N ALA A 76 7.18 -9.48 3.79
CA ALA A 76 6.34 -9.96 2.70
C ALA A 76 6.99 -9.82 1.31
N GLY A 77 8.23 -9.30 1.23
CA GLY A 77 8.93 -9.07 -0.04
C GLY A 77 8.37 -7.89 -0.86
N VAL A 78 7.53 -7.05 -0.26
CA VAL A 78 6.91 -5.89 -0.93
C VAL A 78 7.82 -4.68 -0.77
N LYS A 79 8.21 -4.07 -1.89
CA LYS A 79 9.03 -2.85 -1.90
C LYS A 79 8.20 -1.65 -1.45
N ALA A 80 8.46 -1.18 -0.23
CA ALA A 80 7.74 -0.05 0.36
C ALA A 80 8.71 0.97 0.96
N VAL A 81 8.33 2.25 0.90
CA VAL A 81 9.12 3.36 1.45
C VAL A 81 8.22 4.33 2.23
N GLU A 82 8.73 4.94 3.31
CA GLU A 82 8.10 6.10 3.94
C GLU A 82 8.40 7.34 3.10
N TRP A 83 7.37 8.13 2.81
CA TRP A 83 7.55 9.46 2.26
C TRP A 83 7.95 10.44 3.36
N GLN A 84 9.02 11.20 3.13
CA GLN A 84 9.51 12.22 4.04
C GLN A 84 9.58 13.57 3.32
N ALA A 85 8.88 14.57 3.83
CA ALA A 85 8.96 15.94 3.35
C ALA A 85 10.36 16.52 3.62
N GLY A 86 10.90 17.28 2.67
CA GLY A 86 12.19 17.97 2.88
C GLY A 86 13.43 17.06 2.88
N ALA A 87 13.33 15.80 2.42
CA ALA A 87 14.50 14.99 2.07
C ALA A 87 15.21 15.59 0.83
N GLU A 88 15.87 16.72 1.02
CA GLU A 88 16.76 17.39 0.07
C GLU A 88 18.21 16.89 0.16
N GLY A 89 18.51 15.95 1.08
CA GLY A 89 19.87 15.48 1.34
C GLY A 89 20.32 14.20 0.62
N ASP A 90 19.41 13.26 0.28
CA ASP A 90 19.79 11.95 -0.28
C ASP A 90 19.18 11.72 -1.67
N CYS A 91 19.74 12.40 -2.67
CA CYS A 91 19.37 12.29 -4.08
C CYS A 91 19.45 10.84 -4.62
N GLN A 92 20.21 9.95 -3.97
CA GLN A 92 20.33 8.53 -4.35
C GLN A 92 19.08 7.71 -3.98
N ASN A 93 18.32 8.10 -2.95
CA ASN A 93 17.14 7.35 -2.50
C ASN A 93 15.85 7.72 -3.26
N ARG A 94 15.89 8.75 -4.14
CA ARG A 94 14.74 9.21 -4.94
C ARG A 94 14.41 8.33 -6.15
N ARG A 95 15.29 7.40 -6.53
CA ARG A 95 15.13 6.56 -7.73
C ARG A 95 14.80 5.10 -7.41
N THR A 96 14.58 4.79 -6.14
CA THR A 96 14.30 3.41 -5.72
C THR A 96 12.87 3.05 -6.12
N PRO A 97 12.67 2.09 -7.04
CA PRO A 97 11.32 1.69 -7.43
C PRO A 97 10.61 1.06 -6.22
N ALA A 98 9.45 1.60 -5.87
CA ALA A 98 8.61 1.11 -4.78
C ALA A 98 7.21 0.80 -5.31
N SER A 99 6.63 -0.29 -4.82
CA SER A 99 5.23 -0.63 -5.09
C SER A 99 4.28 0.13 -4.16
N ILE A 100 4.75 0.46 -2.94
CA ILE A 100 3.98 1.18 -1.93
C ILE A 100 4.77 2.37 -1.40
N VAL A 101 4.13 3.53 -1.35
CA VAL A 101 4.64 4.71 -0.64
C VAL A 101 3.73 5.00 0.55
N LEU A 102 4.26 4.92 1.77
CA LEU A 102 3.52 5.25 2.98
C LEU A 102 3.64 6.73 3.31
N VAL A 103 2.51 7.37 3.60
CA VAL A 103 2.42 8.78 3.98
C VAL A 103 1.66 8.88 5.28
N SER A 104 2.16 9.65 6.25
CA SER A 104 1.43 9.90 7.50
C SER A 104 0.54 11.13 7.33
N ALA A 105 -0.70 11.04 7.83
CA ALA A 105 -1.67 12.12 7.76
C ALA A 105 -1.51 13.14 8.89
N ASP A 106 -0.86 12.76 9.98
CA ASP A 106 -0.62 13.58 11.18
C ASP A 106 0.68 14.40 11.12
N TYR A 107 1.47 14.24 10.05
CA TYR A 107 2.75 14.90 9.91
C TYR A 107 2.83 15.64 8.59
N VAL A 108 3.02 16.95 8.68
CA VAL A 108 3.33 17.84 7.55
C VAL A 108 4.77 18.29 7.74
N GLY A 109 5.57 18.22 6.68
CA GLY A 109 6.95 18.72 6.67
C GLY A 109 7.04 20.20 6.98
#